data_AF-A0A1B6G9M6-F1
#
_entry.id   AF-A0A1B6G9M6-F1
#
_cell.length_a   1.000
_cell.length_b   1.000
_cell.length_c   1.000
_cell.angle_alpha   90.00
_cell.angle_beta   90.00
_cell.angle_gamma   90.00
#
_symmetry.space_group_name_H-M   'P 1'
#
loop_
_entity.id
_entity.type
_entity.pdbx_description
1 polymer ?
#
loop_
_entity_poly.entity_id
_entity_poly.type
_entity_poly.pdbx_seq_one_letter_code
_entity_poly.pdbx_strand_id
1 'polypeptide(L)'
;KCNGLQDCVDFSDEDDCEGEVAPCQSSDFTCKDGSCIPKGKRCDGKPDCPDAFDELDCSDGNPVHCMANEFRCNDGSCIQAAYRCDNVTDCADRSDELNCRSKSCGTDDITCGDGTCVRR
;
A
#
# COMPACT_ATOMS: atom_id res chain seq x y z
N LYS A 1 8.69 34.96 -9.91
CA LYS A 1 8.52 33.95 -10.99
C LYS A 1 8.45 32.68 -10.20
N CYS A 2 7.31 32.02 -10.18
CA CYS A 2 7.13 30.86 -9.34
C CYS A 2 7.86 29.71 -10.03
N ASN A 3 9.06 29.36 -9.58
CA ASN A 3 9.87 28.29 -10.15
C ASN A 3 10.48 27.41 -9.05
N GLY A 4 10.08 27.60 -7.79
CA GLY A 4 10.55 26.86 -6.63
C GLY A 4 11.98 27.23 -6.22
N LEU A 5 12.54 28.31 -6.75
CA LEU A 5 13.85 28.84 -6.37
C LEU A 5 13.66 30.14 -5.62
N GLN A 6 14.46 30.35 -4.56
CA GLN A 6 14.54 31.64 -3.90
C GLN A 6 15.33 32.61 -4.80
N ASP A 7 14.67 33.17 -5.81
CA ASP A 7 15.25 34.19 -6.67
C ASP A 7 15.22 35.57 -5.98
N CYS A 8 14.33 35.80 -4.99
CA CYS A 8 14.34 36.99 -4.14
C CYS A 8 14.75 36.73 -2.68
N VAL A 9 15.45 37.70 -2.09
CA VAL A 9 16.02 37.62 -0.72
C VAL A 9 15.00 37.36 0.39
N ASP A 10 13.72 37.65 0.14
CA ASP A 10 12.62 37.56 1.10
C ASP A 10 11.56 36.52 0.69
N PHE A 11 11.88 35.64 -0.27
CA PHE A 11 10.99 34.56 -0.78
C PHE A 11 9.66 35.06 -1.40
N SER A 12 9.49 36.38 -1.54
CA SER A 12 8.25 37.00 -2.02
C SER A 12 7.96 36.70 -3.50
N ASP A 13 8.93 36.16 -4.23
CA ASP A 13 8.77 35.67 -5.59
C ASP A 13 7.92 34.39 -5.68
N GLU A 14 7.62 33.77 -4.53
CA GLU A 14 6.86 32.53 -4.34
C GLU A 14 5.66 32.68 -3.36
N ASP A 15 5.41 33.87 -2.80
CA ASP A 15 4.41 34.09 -1.74
C ASP A 15 2.98 34.36 -2.27
N ASP A 16 2.84 34.74 -3.55
CA ASP A 16 1.55 35.06 -4.20
C ASP A 16 1.49 34.50 -5.63
N CYS A 17 1.61 33.18 -5.75
CA CYS A 17 1.49 32.46 -7.01
C CYS A 17 0.04 32.02 -7.24
N GLU A 18 -0.83 32.96 -7.67
CA GLU A 18 -2.11 32.59 -8.30
C GLU A 18 -1.83 31.86 -9.63
N GLY A 19 -1.61 30.56 -9.55
CA GLY A 19 -1.87 29.63 -10.65
C GLY A 19 -0.71 28.93 -11.34
N GLU A 20 0.56 29.20 -11.05
CA GLU A 20 1.66 28.57 -11.79
C GLU A 20 2.83 28.23 -10.86
N VAL A 21 3.16 26.93 -10.74
CA VAL A 21 4.13 26.32 -9.79
C VAL A 21 3.62 26.26 -8.36
N ALA A 22 2.62 25.41 -8.13
CA ALA A 22 2.31 24.95 -6.79
C ALA A 22 3.51 24.17 -6.26
N PRO A 23 4.22 24.62 -5.19
CA PRO A 23 4.90 23.66 -4.33
C PRO A 23 3.86 22.59 -3.98
N CYS A 24 4.25 21.30 -3.98
CA CYS A 24 3.36 20.18 -3.68
C CYS A 24 2.35 20.61 -2.60
N GLN A 25 1.04 20.41 -2.82
CA GLN A 25 0.06 20.86 -1.83
C GLN A 25 0.48 20.30 -0.47
N SER A 26 0.18 20.96 0.64
CA SER A 26 0.54 20.46 1.98
C SER A 26 0.03 19.03 2.27
N SER A 27 -0.90 18.55 1.43
CA SER A 27 -1.51 17.22 1.42
C SER A 27 -0.89 16.23 0.40
N ASP A 28 0.20 16.59 -0.27
CA ASP A 28 0.89 15.78 -1.28
C ASP A 28 2.20 15.18 -0.72
N PHE A 29 2.65 14.09 -1.32
CA PHE A 29 3.93 13.44 -1.09
C PHE A 29 4.90 13.77 -2.22
N THR A 30 6.15 14.05 -1.88
CA THR A 30 7.18 14.43 -2.84
C THR A 30 8.07 13.21 -3.14
N CYS A 31 8.11 12.81 -4.41
CA CYS A 31 9.03 11.82 -4.95
C CYS A 31 10.49 12.31 -4.84
N LYS A 32 11.44 11.38 -4.96
CA LYS A 32 12.88 11.68 -4.93
C LYS A 32 13.35 12.63 -6.04
N ASP A 33 12.67 12.62 -7.17
CA ASP A 33 12.89 13.49 -8.32
C ASP A 33 12.30 14.91 -8.14
N GLY A 34 11.51 15.14 -7.08
CA GLY A 34 10.80 16.40 -6.85
C GLY A 34 9.38 16.43 -7.42
N SER A 35 8.97 15.39 -8.13
CA SER A 35 7.58 15.18 -8.57
C SER A 35 6.63 15.04 -7.36
N CYS A 36 5.43 15.61 -7.44
CA CYS A 36 4.43 15.53 -6.37
C CYS A 36 3.35 14.52 -6.73
N ILE A 37 2.97 13.67 -5.79
CA ILE A 37 1.80 12.78 -5.88
C ILE A 37 0.88 13.04 -4.69
N PRO A 38 -0.42 12.74 -4.78
CA PRO A 38 -1.31 12.84 -3.62
C PRO A 38 -0.84 11.94 -2.48
N LYS A 39 -0.95 12.35 -1.21
CA LYS A 39 -0.59 11.47 -0.06
C LYS A 39 -1.30 10.13 -0.07
N GLY A 40 -2.50 10.04 -0.65
CA GLY A 40 -3.24 8.78 -0.80
C GLY A 40 -2.70 7.85 -1.89
N LYS A 41 -1.73 8.30 -2.69
CA LYS A 41 -0.98 7.50 -3.66
C LYS A 41 0.37 7.02 -3.11
N ARG A 42 0.77 7.49 -1.92
CA ARG A 42 1.90 6.91 -1.23
C ARG A 42 1.49 5.55 -0.68
N CYS A 43 2.22 4.51 -1.05
CA CYS A 43 1.98 3.13 -0.63
C CYS A 43 0.60 2.61 -1.09
N ASP A 44 0.17 2.96 -2.31
CA ASP A 44 -1.11 2.53 -2.88
C ASP A 44 -1.03 1.27 -3.76
N GLY A 45 0.15 0.64 -3.79
CA GLY A 45 0.44 -0.54 -4.59
C GLY A 45 0.74 -0.22 -6.05
N LYS A 46 0.83 1.06 -6.44
CA LYS A 46 1.18 1.48 -7.80
C LYS A 46 2.37 2.43 -7.78
N PRO A 47 3.33 2.24 -8.68
CA PRO A 47 4.40 3.21 -8.84
C PRO A 47 3.84 4.46 -9.52
N ASP A 48 3.44 5.48 -8.74
CA ASP A 48 3.12 6.81 -9.24
C ASP A 48 4.36 7.70 -9.27
N CYS A 49 5.39 7.42 -8.47
CA CYS A 49 6.71 8.03 -8.66
C CYS A 49 7.50 7.31 -9.78
N PRO A 50 8.36 8.05 -10.53
CA PRO A 50 9.19 7.48 -11.59
C PRO A 50 10.16 6.40 -11.09
N ASP A 51 10.62 6.51 -9.84
CA ASP A 51 11.47 5.51 -9.16
C ASP A 51 10.67 4.56 -8.25
N ALA A 52 9.33 4.56 -8.32
CA ALA A 52 8.44 3.87 -7.38
C ALA A 52 8.71 4.22 -5.91
N PHE A 53 9.29 5.41 -5.65
CA PHE A 53 9.70 5.83 -4.31
C PHE A 53 8.53 6.00 -3.35
N ASP A 54 7.35 6.30 -3.89
CA ASP A 54 6.08 6.30 -3.19
C ASP A 54 5.68 4.94 -2.62
N GLU A 55 6.16 3.87 -3.23
CA GLU A 55 5.95 2.49 -2.80
C GLU A 55 7.13 1.93 -1.98
N LEU A 56 8.15 2.76 -1.71
CA LEU A 56 9.30 2.40 -0.88
C LEU A 56 9.07 2.84 0.58
N ASP A 57 9.47 1.98 1.52
CA ASP A 57 9.50 2.27 2.96
C ASP A 57 8.12 2.67 3.55
N CYS A 58 7.14 1.82 3.31
CA CYS A 58 5.77 1.95 3.84
C CYS A 58 5.61 1.44 5.28
N SER A 59 6.72 1.36 6.03
CA SER A 59 6.75 0.89 7.42
C SER A 59 6.37 1.96 8.44
N ASP A 60 6.40 3.25 8.06
CA ASP A 60 6.10 4.41 8.92
C ASP A 60 4.60 4.70 9.10
N GLY A 61 3.79 3.65 9.34
CA GLY A 61 2.39 3.81 9.71
C GLY A 61 1.47 4.34 8.60
N ASN A 62 1.97 4.46 7.37
CA ASN A 62 1.12 4.60 6.20
C ASN A 62 0.79 3.18 5.72
N PRO A 63 -0.43 2.68 5.98
CA PRO A 63 -0.76 1.31 5.62
C PRO A 63 -0.58 1.17 4.12
N VAL A 64 0.31 0.28 3.70
CA VAL A 64 0.33 -0.24 2.33
C VAL A 64 -1.11 -0.59 1.99
N HIS A 65 -1.73 0.22 1.15
CA HIS A 65 -3.02 -0.06 0.57
C HIS A 65 -2.76 -1.13 -0.48
N CYS A 66 -2.65 -2.38 -0.04
CA CYS A 66 -2.85 -3.50 -0.94
C CYS A 66 -4.17 -3.25 -1.67
N MET A 67 -4.23 -3.54 -2.97
CA MET A 67 -5.43 -3.30 -3.75
C MET A 67 -6.65 -3.99 -3.11
N ALA A 68 -7.86 -3.54 -3.44
CA ALA A 68 -9.09 -4.12 -2.86
C ALA A 68 -9.20 -5.66 -3.04
N ASN A 69 -8.47 -6.22 -4.00
CA ASN A 69 -8.38 -7.65 -4.31
C ASN A 69 -7.06 -8.30 -3.85
N GLU A 70 -6.31 -7.67 -2.94
CA GLU A 70 -5.04 -8.13 -2.40
C GLU A 70 -5.10 -8.27 -0.87
N PHE A 71 -4.32 -9.21 -0.35
CA PHE A 71 -4.15 -9.46 1.08
C PHE A 71 -2.78 -8.95 1.52
N ARG A 72 -2.76 -8.25 2.65
CA ARG A 72 -1.55 -7.75 3.29
C ARG A 72 -0.97 -8.80 4.23
N CYS A 73 0.23 -9.30 3.91
CA CYS A 73 1.06 -10.11 4.79
C CYS A 73 1.46 -9.32 6.04
N ASN A 74 1.75 -10.00 7.15
CA ASN A 74 2.29 -9.36 8.35
C ASN A 74 3.70 -8.78 8.13
N ASP A 75 4.47 -9.33 7.19
CA ASP A 75 5.75 -8.77 6.72
C ASP A 75 5.58 -7.42 5.99
N GLY A 76 4.34 -7.05 5.61
CA GLY A 76 4.02 -5.82 4.90
C GLY A 76 3.96 -5.97 3.38
N SER A 77 4.29 -7.15 2.86
CA SER A 77 4.12 -7.53 1.46
C SER A 77 2.62 -7.70 1.10
N CYS A 78 2.26 -7.46 -0.16
CA CYS A 78 0.91 -7.70 -0.69
C CYS A 78 0.92 -8.90 -1.62
N ILE A 79 -0.07 -9.77 -1.46
CA ILE A 79 -0.34 -10.90 -2.35
C ILE A 79 -1.77 -10.80 -2.86
N GLN A 80 -2.14 -11.55 -3.91
CA GLN A 80 -3.55 -11.59 -4.31
C GLN A 80 -4.41 -12.16 -3.17
N ALA A 81 -5.58 -11.58 -2.93
CA ALA A 81 -6.50 -12.07 -1.90
C ALA A 81 -6.97 -13.52 -2.18
N ALA A 82 -6.82 -13.99 -3.43
CA ALA A 82 -7.05 -15.37 -3.84
C ALA A 82 -6.01 -16.35 -3.28
N TYR A 83 -4.78 -15.89 -2.99
CA TYR A 83 -3.71 -16.68 -2.38
C TYR A 83 -3.79 -16.73 -0.87
N ARG A 84 -4.72 -15.98 -0.26
CA ARG A 84 -4.97 -16.11 1.16
C ARG A 84 -5.68 -17.43 1.44
N CYS A 85 -5.06 -18.33 2.20
CA CYS A 85 -5.63 -19.63 2.59
C CYS A 85 -5.79 -20.61 1.43
N ASP A 86 -4.85 -20.64 0.50
CA ASP A 86 -4.85 -21.56 -0.64
C ASP A 86 -3.98 -22.82 -0.41
N ASN A 87 -3.37 -22.95 0.77
CA ASN A 87 -2.40 -23.99 1.16
C ASN A 87 -1.02 -23.85 0.51
N VAL A 88 -0.75 -22.72 -0.13
CA VAL A 88 0.57 -22.32 -0.61
C VAL A 88 1.09 -21.22 0.30
N THR A 89 2.42 -21.17 0.46
CA THR A 89 3.06 -20.07 1.18
C THR A 89 3.45 -19.03 0.16
N ASP A 90 2.63 -18.00 0.04
CA ASP A 90 2.87 -16.83 -0.80
C ASP A 90 3.43 -15.66 0.00
N CYS A 91 3.07 -15.52 1.29
CA CYS A 91 3.76 -14.59 2.17
C CYS A 91 5.10 -15.16 2.67
N ALA A 92 6.15 -14.33 2.71
CA ALA A 92 7.45 -14.72 3.25
C ALA A 92 7.38 -15.21 4.72
N ASP A 93 6.44 -14.66 5.49
CA ASP A 93 6.19 -15.03 6.89
C ASP A 93 5.06 -16.06 7.07
N ARG A 94 4.52 -16.62 5.97
CA ARG A 94 3.37 -17.55 5.93
C ARG A 94 2.05 -16.99 6.46
N SER A 95 1.96 -15.67 6.62
CA SER A 95 0.83 -15.00 7.24
C SER A 95 -0.46 -15.06 6.42
N ASP A 96 -0.38 -15.38 5.15
CA ASP A 96 -1.48 -15.76 4.26
C ASP A 96 -2.18 -17.05 4.66
N GLU A 97 -1.43 -18.00 5.22
CA GLU A 97 -1.91 -19.29 5.70
C GLU A 97 -2.21 -19.31 7.21
N LEU A 98 -1.97 -18.19 7.91
CA LEU A 98 -2.27 -18.01 9.32
C LEU A 98 -3.69 -17.46 9.53
N ASN A 99 -4.39 -17.95 10.56
CA ASN A 99 -5.77 -17.53 10.87
C ASN A 99 -6.73 -17.62 9.67
N CYS A 100 -6.43 -18.52 8.74
CA CYS A 100 -7.45 -19.11 7.91
C CYS A 100 -8.49 -19.67 8.87
N ARG A 101 -9.76 -19.26 8.72
CA ARG A 101 -10.83 -20.10 9.22
C ARG A 101 -10.61 -21.41 8.48
N SER A 102 -9.89 -22.35 9.11
CA SER A 102 -9.88 -23.76 8.76
C SER A 102 -11.33 -23.99 8.44
N LYS A 103 -11.67 -24.25 7.16
CA LYS A 103 -13.07 -24.29 6.69
C LYS A 103 -13.79 -25.07 7.77
N SER A 104 -14.45 -24.35 8.67
CA SER A 104 -14.97 -24.97 9.88
C SER A 104 -16.09 -25.70 9.23
N CYS A 105 -15.88 -27.01 9.08
CA CYS A 105 -16.74 -27.90 8.33
C CYS A 105 -18.15 -27.40 8.61
N GLY A 106 -18.91 -27.10 7.53
CA GLY A 106 -20.21 -26.46 7.68
C GLY A 106 -21.02 -27.23 8.73
N THR A 107 -22.10 -26.67 9.27
CA THR A 107 -22.88 -27.35 10.33
C THR A 107 -23.26 -28.81 10.01
N ASP A 108 -23.17 -29.24 8.75
CA ASP A 108 -23.43 -30.58 8.22
C ASP A 108 -22.17 -31.41 7.82
N ASP A 109 -20.96 -30.92 8.08
CA ASP A 109 -19.71 -31.57 7.67
C ASP A 109 -18.88 -32.01 8.90
N ILE A 110 -18.23 -33.17 8.81
CA ILE A 110 -17.37 -33.74 9.85
C ILE A 110 -15.91 -33.46 9.51
N THR A 111 -15.14 -32.91 10.47
CA THR A 111 -13.68 -32.75 10.35
C THR A 111 -12.98 -34.07 10.65
N CYS A 112 -12.21 -34.58 9.69
CA CYS A 112 -11.29 -35.70 9.91
C CYS A 112 -10.05 -35.25 10.68
N GLY A 113 -9.31 -36.18 11.29
CA GLY A 113 -8.07 -35.89 12.03
C GLY A 113 -6.96 -35.26 11.18
N ASP A 114 -7.11 -35.23 9.86
CA ASP A 114 -6.23 -34.59 8.87
C ASP A 114 -6.74 -33.19 8.43
N GLY A 115 -7.83 -32.68 9.02
CA GLY A 115 -8.40 -31.38 8.66
C GLY A 115 -9.30 -31.39 7.41
N THR A 116 -9.44 -32.53 6.72
CA THR A 116 -10.38 -32.70 5.60
C THR A 116 -11.83 -32.73 6.11
N CYS A 117 -12.73 -31.99 5.46
CA CYS A 117 -14.17 -32.00 5.74
C CYS A 117 -14.90 -32.99 4.84
N VAL A 118 -15.66 -33.92 5.42
CA VAL A 118 -16.56 -34.82 4.69
C VAL A 118 -18.00 -34.55 5.09
N ARG A 119 -18.90 -34.51 4.10
CA ARG A 119 -20.33 -34.30 4.32
C ARG A 119 -20.90 -35.51 5.07
N ARG A 120 -21.73 -35.25 6.09
CA ARG A 120 -22.36 -36.32 6.88
C ARG A 120 -23.42 -37.09 6.09
#